data_AF-A0A952IRD0-F1
#
_entry.id   AF-A0A952IRD0-F1
#
_cell.length_a   1.000
_cell.length_b   1.000
_cell.length_c   1.000
_cell.angle_alpha   90.00
_cell.angle_beta   90.00
_cell.angle_gamma   90.00
#
_symmetry.space_group_name_H-M   'P 1'
#
loop_
_entity.id
_entity.type
_entity.pdbx_description
1 polymer ?
#
loop_
_entity_poly.entity_id
_entity_poly.type
_entity_poly.pdbx_seq_one_letter_code
_entity_poly.pdbx_strand_id
1 'polypeptide(L)'
;LGGPGNGYPRMDGFDITVASEVMAIFCLARDIDDLTERLSRIVIAYTRERKPITADAIMAPGPMAVLLKDAINPNLVQTLEHNPAFIHGGPFANIAHGCNSVIATTSALKLADYVVTEAGFGADLGAEKFFDIKCRQSGLKPDAVTLVATVRALKMHGGVGKDDLGKENVQAVTDGCANLARHIENVKSFGVPVVVAINRFSADTDAEMKAVRDTCSKLGVKAIDATHWADGGAGTEELAQEVVAMIEKGDANFQPSYADDLPLLDKVKHIATNYYHADDISVDQKTRTQVAELEAMGYGKLPVCIAKTQYSFSVDPNAKGAPTGHVLPVREVRLSAGAGFIVVVCGDIMTMPGLPREPAANRIRMNAQGAVEGLF
;
A
#
# COMPACT_ATOMS: atom_id res chain seq x y z
N LEU A 1 -6.36 -24.10 29.68
CA LEU A 1 -6.06 -23.59 31.04
C LEU A 1 -7.36 -23.61 31.84
N GLY A 2 -7.33 -23.80 33.16
CA GLY A 2 -8.55 -23.75 33.99
C GLY A 2 -9.50 -24.96 33.90
N GLY A 3 -9.09 -26.08 33.31
CA GLY A 3 -9.84 -27.35 33.33
C GLY A 3 -10.83 -27.56 32.17
N PRO A 4 -11.57 -28.70 32.16
CA PRO A 4 -12.35 -29.15 31.00
C PRO A 4 -13.50 -28.24 30.56
N GLY A 5 -14.09 -27.47 31.48
CA GLY A 5 -15.17 -26.52 31.16
C GLY A 5 -14.72 -25.29 30.35
N ASN A 6 -13.41 -25.07 30.22
CA ASN A 6 -12.81 -23.86 29.62
C ASN A 6 -12.20 -24.12 28.24
N GLY A 7 -12.56 -25.23 27.59
CA GLY A 7 -12.12 -25.59 26.25
C GLY A 7 -10.74 -26.25 26.17
N TYR A 8 -10.16 -26.24 24.98
CA TYR A 8 -8.94 -26.99 24.64
C TYR A 8 -7.72 -26.06 24.56
N PRO A 9 -6.64 -26.32 25.34
CA PRO A 9 -5.43 -25.51 25.27
C PRO A 9 -4.82 -25.47 23.86
N ARG A 10 -4.48 -24.27 23.38
CA ARG A 10 -3.74 -24.03 22.13
C ARG A 10 -2.89 -22.77 22.25
N MET A 11 -1.91 -22.61 21.36
CA MET A 11 -1.24 -21.32 21.17
C MET A 11 -2.14 -20.39 20.34
N ASP A 12 -2.13 -19.10 20.68
CA ASP A 12 -2.90 -18.05 19.99
C ASP A 12 -2.23 -16.69 20.17
N GLY A 13 -2.69 -15.68 19.42
CA GLY A 13 -2.19 -14.31 19.51
C GLY A 13 -3.22 -13.28 19.04
N PHE A 14 -2.86 -12.00 19.15
CA PHE A 14 -3.65 -10.88 18.65
C PHE A 14 -2.82 -10.07 17.66
N ASP A 15 -3.50 -9.60 16.61
CA ASP A 15 -3.01 -8.57 15.70
C ASP A 15 -3.85 -7.30 15.86
N ILE A 16 -3.31 -6.14 15.48
CA ILE A 16 -4.09 -4.91 15.45
C ILE A 16 -5.21 -5.03 14.41
N THR A 17 -6.40 -4.50 14.66
CA THR A 17 -7.60 -4.73 13.83
C THR A 17 -7.39 -4.52 12.32
N VAL A 18 -6.60 -3.52 11.94
CA VAL A 18 -6.31 -3.20 10.52
C VAL A 18 -5.41 -4.22 9.80
N ALA A 19 -4.78 -5.13 10.56
CA ALA A 19 -4.03 -6.27 10.03
C ALA A 19 -4.92 -7.51 9.74
N SER A 20 -6.18 -7.49 10.16
CA SER A 20 -7.12 -8.60 9.94
C SER A 20 -7.41 -8.81 8.44
N GLU A 21 -7.52 -10.07 8.01
CA GLU A 21 -8.00 -10.39 6.65
C GLU A 21 -9.40 -9.84 6.40
N VAL A 22 -10.24 -9.71 7.44
CA VAL A 22 -11.56 -9.07 7.33
C VAL A 22 -11.44 -7.63 6.84
N MET A 23 -10.42 -6.88 7.26
CA MET A 23 -10.18 -5.52 6.77
C MET A 23 -9.78 -5.53 5.29
N ALA A 24 -8.95 -6.49 4.86
CA ALA A 24 -8.57 -6.62 3.45
C ALA A 24 -9.78 -7.01 2.57
N ILE A 25 -10.62 -7.95 3.03
CA ILE A 25 -11.87 -8.35 2.38
C ILE A 25 -12.82 -7.17 2.28
N PHE A 26 -13.03 -6.44 3.37
CA PHE A 26 -13.86 -5.25 3.43
C PHE A 26 -13.41 -4.19 2.40
N CYS A 27 -12.10 -4.02 2.23
CA CYS A 27 -11.57 -3.06 1.27
C CYS A 27 -11.62 -3.54 -0.19
N LEU A 28 -11.78 -4.84 -0.45
CA LEU A 28 -11.82 -5.40 -1.81
C LEU A 28 -13.21 -5.84 -2.27
N ALA A 29 -14.18 -5.90 -1.35
CA ALA A 29 -15.55 -6.24 -1.66
C ALA A 29 -16.20 -5.19 -2.58
N ARG A 30 -17.11 -5.63 -3.45
CA ARG A 30 -17.88 -4.75 -4.36
C ARG A 30 -19.25 -4.36 -3.81
N ASP A 31 -19.81 -5.23 -2.99
CA ASP A 31 -21.11 -5.10 -2.35
C ASP A 31 -21.19 -6.09 -1.17
N ILE A 32 -22.35 -6.16 -0.50
CA ILE A 32 -22.55 -7.02 0.67
C ILE A 32 -22.54 -8.52 0.32
N ASP A 33 -22.95 -8.87 -0.90
CA ASP A 33 -22.97 -10.27 -1.35
C ASP A 33 -21.55 -10.74 -1.65
N ASP A 34 -20.75 -9.94 -2.36
CA ASP A 34 -19.33 -10.17 -2.60
C ASP A 34 -18.53 -10.17 -1.29
N LEU A 35 -18.86 -9.29 -0.33
CA LEU A 35 -18.28 -9.32 1.02
C LEU A 35 -18.55 -10.66 1.69
N THR A 36 -19.81 -11.11 1.70
CA THR A 36 -20.23 -12.36 2.35
C THR A 36 -19.56 -13.57 1.70
N GLU A 37 -19.48 -13.59 0.36
CA GLU A 37 -18.80 -14.64 -0.38
C GLU A 37 -17.30 -14.67 -0.07
N ARG A 38 -16.63 -13.52 -0.04
CA ARG A 38 -15.20 -13.44 0.33
C ARG A 38 -14.96 -13.92 1.76
N LEU A 39 -15.81 -13.52 2.71
CA LEU A 39 -15.76 -13.99 4.10
C LEU A 39 -15.90 -15.52 4.18
N SER A 40 -16.74 -16.13 3.35
CA SER A 40 -16.93 -17.59 3.30
C SER A 40 -15.66 -18.36 2.93
N ARG A 41 -14.76 -17.74 2.15
CA ARG A 41 -13.53 -18.34 1.64
C ARG A 41 -12.34 -18.25 2.60
N ILE A 42 -12.44 -17.49 3.70
CA ILE A 42 -11.36 -17.40 4.69
C ILE A 42 -11.00 -18.79 5.20
N VAL A 43 -9.73 -19.18 5.12
CA VAL A 43 -9.23 -20.43 5.70
C VAL A 43 -8.77 -20.15 7.13
N ILE A 44 -9.50 -20.69 8.12
CA ILE A 44 -9.29 -20.40 9.54
C ILE A 44 -8.47 -21.47 10.27
N ALA A 45 -8.41 -22.68 9.73
CA ALA A 45 -7.69 -23.80 10.33
C ALA A 45 -7.43 -24.91 9.30
N TYR A 46 -6.73 -25.96 9.74
CA TYR A 46 -6.54 -27.19 9.01
C TYR A 46 -6.93 -28.39 9.88
N THR A 47 -7.50 -29.43 9.27
CA THR A 47 -7.72 -30.73 9.94
C THR A 47 -6.38 -31.42 10.22
N ARG A 48 -6.40 -32.51 11.00
CA ARG A 48 -5.19 -33.33 11.26
C ARG A 48 -4.64 -33.96 9.97
N GLU A 49 -5.51 -34.19 9.00
CA GLU A 49 -5.20 -34.67 7.65
C GLU A 49 -4.82 -33.52 6.69
N ARG A 50 -4.57 -32.31 7.22
CA ARG A 50 -4.17 -31.09 6.48
C ARG A 50 -5.18 -30.58 5.46
N LYS A 51 -6.47 -30.85 5.65
CA LYS A 51 -7.53 -30.25 4.82
C LYS A 51 -7.91 -28.86 5.36
N PRO A 52 -8.08 -27.84 4.51
CA PRO A 52 -8.47 -26.51 4.97
C PRO A 52 -9.89 -26.51 5.56
N ILE A 53 -10.08 -25.75 6.64
CA ILE A 53 -11.38 -25.45 7.24
C ILE A 53 -11.66 -23.97 6.99
N THR A 54 -12.76 -23.68 6.29
CA THR A 54 -13.15 -22.31 5.96
C THR A 54 -14.08 -21.70 7.02
N ALA A 55 -14.26 -20.38 7.00
CA ALA A 55 -15.28 -19.71 7.81
C ALA A 55 -16.70 -20.21 7.49
N ASP A 56 -16.96 -20.59 6.23
CA ASP A 56 -18.24 -21.20 5.83
C ASP A 56 -18.52 -22.54 6.55
N ALA A 57 -17.47 -23.35 6.76
CA ALA A 57 -17.58 -24.63 7.46
C ALA A 57 -18.05 -24.50 8.92
N ILE A 58 -18.01 -23.29 9.50
CA ILE A 58 -18.53 -22.98 10.83
C ILE A 58 -19.73 -22.00 10.78
N MET A 59 -20.34 -21.81 9.62
CA MET A 59 -21.52 -20.95 9.40
C MET A 59 -21.32 -19.49 9.83
N ALA A 60 -20.08 -19.00 9.79
CA ALA A 60 -19.72 -17.64 10.21
C ALA A 60 -20.02 -16.50 9.20
N PRO A 61 -20.11 -16.70 7.87
CA PRO A 61 -20.23 -15.59 6.92
C PRO A 61 -21.46 -14.71 7.12
N GLY A 62 -22.63 -15.31 7.33
CA GLY A 62 -23.88 -14.56 7.56
C GLY A 62 -23.81 -13.63 8.78
N PRO A 63 -23.47 -14.15 9.98
CA PRO A 63 -23.26 -13.32 11.16
C PRO A 63 -22.21 -12.21 10.96
N MET A 64 -21.08 -12.50 10.31
CA MET A 64 -20.06 -11.50 10.03
C MET A 64 -20.56 -10.40 9.09
N ALA A 65 -21.31 -10.76 8.04
CA ALA A 65 -21.91 -9.82 7.12
C ALA A 65 -22.92 -8.90 7.82
N VAL A 66 -23.73 -9.43 8.75
CA VAL A 66 -24.66 -8.63 9.56
C VAL A 66 -23.90 -7.62 10.44
N LEU A 67 -22.79 -8.02 11.05
CA LEU A 67 -21.94 -7.10 11.85
C LEU A 67 -21.31 -5.99 11.00
N LEU A 68 -21.10 -6.24 9.70
CA LEU A 68 -20.48 -5.30 8.76
C LEU A 68 -21.50 -4.54 7.89
N LYS A 69 -22.80 -4.82 8.03
CA LYS A 69 -23.88 -4.29 7.19
C LYS A 69 -23.85 -2.77 7.07
N ASP A 70 -23.74 -2.07 8.19
CA ASP A 70 -23.74 -0.60 8.17
C ASP A 70 -22.35 -0.08 7.83
N ALA A 71 -21.32 -0.78 8.31
CA ALA A 71 -19.92 -0.43 8.10
C ALA A 71 -19.54 -0.43 6.62
N ILE A 72 -20.15 -1.26 5.78
CA ILE A 72 -19.84 -1.35 4.33
C ILE A 72 -20.14 -0.07 3.54
N ASN A 73 -20.91 0.87 4.11
CA ASN A 73 -21.28 2.12 3.46
C ASN A 73 -20.16 3.16 3.59
N PRO A 74 -19.66 3.74 2.47
CA PRO A 74 -18.64 4.78 2.50
C PRO A 74 -19.02 6.01 3.36
N ASN A 75 -18.10 6.47 4.21
CA ASN A 75 -18.32 7.65 5.04
C ASN A 75 -17.99 8.93 4.26
N LEU A 76 -19.01 9.75 3.96
CA LEU A 76 -18.83 11.06 3.35
C LEU A 76 -18.40 12.09 4.41
N VAL A 77 -17.29 12.76 4.13
CA VAL A 77 -16.78 13.91 4.86
C VAL A 77 -16.39 14.99 3.85
N GLN A 78 -15.68 16.03 4.29
CA GLN A 78 -15.22 17.11 3.42
C GLN A 78 -13.81 17.58 3.76
N THR A 79 -13.13 18.17 2.77
CA THR A 79 -11.88 18.91 2.96
C THR A 79 -12.14 20.24 3.68
N LEU A 80 -11.07 20.97 4.04
CA LEU A 80 -11.19 22.33 4.59
C LEU A 80 -11.88 23.31 3.62
N GLU A 81 -11.84 23.01 2.32
CA GLU A 81 -12.43 23.79 1.23
C GLU A 81 -13.76 23.20 0.75
N HIS A 82 -14.39 22.37 1.59
CA HIS A 82 -15.72 21.81 1.38
C HIS A 82 -15.84 20.85 0.18
N ASN A 83 -14.73 20.37 -0.39
CA ASN A 83 -14.79 19.31 -1.40
C ASN A 83 -15.19 17.98 -0.75
N PRO A 84 -16.06 17.19 -1.39
CA PRO A 84 -16.49 15.90 -0.87
C PRO A 84 -15.31 14.91 -0.82
N ALA A 85 -15.21 14.15 0.26
CA ALA A 85 -14.21 13.10 0.43
C ALA A 85 -14.82 11.86 1.07
N PHE A 86 -14.45 10.67 0.58
CA PHE A 86 -14.78 9.41 1.24
C PHE A 86 -13.61 8.93 2.10
N ILE A 87 -13.90 8.57 3.36
CA ILE A 87 -12.97 7.85 4.24
C ILE A 87 -13.56 6.46 4.53
N HIS A 88 -12.95 5.42 3.98
CA HIS A 88 -13.52 4.08 4.08
C HIS A 88 -12.48 2.96 3.92
N GLY A 89 -12.35 2.14 4.97
CA GLY A 89 -11.34 1.08 5.04
C GLY A 89 -9.93 1.61 5.30
N GLY A 90 -9.02 0.70 5.64
CA GLY A 90 -7.63 1.04 5.94
C GLY A 90 -6.80 -0.19 6.30
N PRO A 91 -6.51 -1.07 5.34
CA PRO A 91 -5.68 -2.25 5.58
C PRO A 91 -4.21 -1.84 5.63
N PHE A 92 -3.38 -2.70 6.21
CA PHE A 92 -1.93 -2.55 6.11
C PHE A 92 -1.44 -2.57 4.64
N ALA A 93 -0.35 -1.86 4.36
CA ALA A 93 0.29 -1.81 3.05
C ALA A 93 1.46 -2.80 2.89
N ASN A 94 1.77 -3.60 3.93
CA ASN A 94 2.74 -4.70 3.85
C ASN A 94 2.04 -6.06 3.65
N ILE A 95 1.27 -6.54 4.63
CA ILE A 95 0.56 -7.83 4.58
C ILE A 95 -0.80 -7.76 3.88
N ALA A 96 -1.18 -6.57 3.42
CA ALA A 96 -2.34 -6.35 2.57
C ALA A 96 -1.99 -5.23 1.56
N HIS A 97 -2.99 -4.79 0.81
CA HIS A 97 -2.82 -3.93 -0.36
C HIS A 97 -2.77 -2.42 -0.04
N GLY A 98 -3.00 -2.01 1.21
CA GLY A 98 -2.78 -0.62 1.64
C GLY A 98 -3.66 0.45 0.99
N CYS A 99 -4.85 0.11 0.49
CA CYS A 99 -5.75 1.06 -0.17
C CYS A 99 -7.07 1.21 0.59
N ASN A 100 -7.75 2.33 0.39
CA ASN A 100 -9.16 2.47 0.79
C ASN A 100 -10.06 1.50 -0.02
N SER A 101 -11.30 1.33 0.42
CA SER A 101 -12.20 0.34 -0.17
C SER A 101 -12.52 0.55 -1.66
N VAL A 102 -12.73 -0.54 -2.39
CA VAL A 102 -13.28 -0.57 -3.75
C VAL A 102 -14.62 0.17 -3.80
N ILE A 103 -15.54 -0.12 -2.87
CA ILE A 103 -16.88 0.50 -2.83
C ILE A 103 -16.81 2.02 -2.81
N ALA A 104 -15.95 2.61 -1.98
CA ALA A 104 -15.78 4.06 -1.94
C ALA A 104 -15.21 4.62 -3.26
N THR A 105 -14.18 3.98 -3.83
CA THR A 105 -13.60 4.41 -5.10
C THR A 105 -14.61 4.29 -6.25
N THR A 106 -15.32 3.18 -6.37
CA THR A 106 -16.32 2.99 -7.44
C THR A 106 -17.54 3.88 -7.26
N SER A 107 -17.96 4.15 -6.02
CA SER A 107 -19.05 5.10 -5.74
C SER A 107 -18.64 6.52 -6.13
N ALA A 108 -17.43 6.95 -5.77
CA ALA A 108 -16.89 8.25 -6.17
C ALA A 108 -16.84 8.40 -7.70
N LEU A 109 -16.41 7.35 -8.42
CA LEU A 109 -16.32 7.34 -9.89
C LEU A 109 -17.69 7.44 -10.58
N LYS A 110 -18.80 7.20 -9.87
CA LYS A 110 -20.16 7.42 -10.37
C LYS A 110 -20.72 8.80 -10.02
N LEU A 111 -20.08 9.52 -9.09
CA LEU A 111 -20.56 10.78 -8.53
C LEU A 111 -19.73 11.99 -8.96
N ALA A 112 -18.50 11.78 -9.43
CA ALA A 112 -17.57 12.85 -9.79
C ALA A 112 -16.86 12.53 -11.11
N ASP A 113 -16.44 13.59 -11.82
CA ASP A 113 -15.68 13.48 -13.07
C ASP A 113 -14.24 13.01 -12.83
N TYR A 114 -13.65 13.41 -11.69
CA TYR A 114 -12.31 13.01 -11.26
C TYR A 114 -12.34 12.47 -9.84
N VAL A 115 -11.63 11.36 -9.62
CA VAL A 115 -11.49 10.73 -8.30
C VAL A 115 -10.01 10.58 -7.97
N VAL A 116 -9.55 11.31 -6.96
CA VAL A 116 -8.20 11.16 -6.42
C VAL A 116 -8.24 10.15 -5.28
N THR A 117 -7.33 9.18 -5.32
CA THR A 117 -7.15 8.15 -4.29
C THR A 117 -5.65 7.89 -4.09
N GLU A 118 -5.30 7.17 -3.03
CA GLU A 118 -3.92 6.89 -2.67
C GLU A 118 -3.74 5.45 -2.18
N ALA A 119 -2.47 5.04 -2.08
CA ALA A 119 -2.07 3.77 -1.49
C ALA A 119 -0.93 4.02 -0.50
N GLY A 120 -0.91 3.27 0.59
CA GLY A 120 0.09 3.43 1.65
C GLY A 120 1.51 3.03 1.21
N PHE A 121 2.51 3.61 1.88
CA PHE A 121 3.94 3.48 1.56
C PHE A 121 4.34 4.11 0.20
N GLY A 122 5.49 3.73 -0.34
CA GLY A 122 5.96 4.17 -1.65
C GLY A 122 5.31 3.40 -2.80
N ALA A 123 5.56 3.84 -4.03
CA ALA A 123 5.00 3.21 -5.24
C ALA A 123 5.52 1.78 -5.49
N ASP A 124 6.61 1.39 -4.83
CA ASP A 124 7.12 0.02 -4.82
C ASP A 124 6.22 -0.97 -4.08
N LEU A 125 5.43 -0.51 -3.10
CA LEU A 125 4.49 -1.34 -2.36
C LEU A 125 3.03 -0.92 -2.61
N GLY A 126 2.71 0.34 -2.34
CA GLY A 126 1.33 0.82 -2.41
C GLY A 126 0.79 0.81 -3.82
N ALA A 127 1.49 1.49 -4.76
CA ALA A 127 1.04 1.58 -6.15
C ALA A 127 1.06 0.20 -6.83
N GLU A 128 2.11 -0.60 -6.66
CA GLU A 128 2.16 -1.99 -7.16
C GLU A 128 0.92 -2.77 -6.71
N LYS A 129 0.57 -2.76 -5.42
CA LYS A 129 -0.60 -3.50 -4.92
C LYS A 129 -1.93 -2.87 -5.32
N PHE A 130 -1.98 -1.54 -5.47
CA PHE A 130 -3.14 -0.88 -6.04
C PHE A 130 -3.39 -1.39 -7.46
N PHE A 131 -2.35 -1.52 -8.28
CA PHE A 131 -2.45 -2.02 -9.65
C PHE A 131 -2.70 -3.54 -9.73
N ASP A 132 -1.83 -4.33 -9.11
CA ASP A 132 -1.81 -5.79 -9.24
C ASP A 132 -2.82 -6.52 -8.34
N ILE A 133 -3.41 -5.85 -7.34
CA ILE A 133 -4.46 -6.42 -6.49
C ILE A 133 -5.77 -5.65 -6.65
N LYS A 134 -5.83 -4.37 -6.28
CA LYS A 134 -7.10 -3.61 -6.25
C LYS A 134 -7.67 -3.45 -7.66
N CYS A 135 -6.92 -2.90 -8.61
CA CYS A 135 -7.35 -2.72 -10.00
C CYS A 135 -7.59 -4.07 -10.68
N ARG A 136 -6.69 -5.05 -10.53
CA ARG A 136 -6.85 -6.41 -11.06
C ARG A 136 -8.19 -7.05 -10.65
N GLN A 137 -8.56 -6.97 -9.37
CA GLN A 137 -9.79 -7.61 -8.87
C GLN A 137 -11.07 -6.79 -9.12
N SER A 138 -10.98 -5.46 -9.16
CA SER A 138 -12.15 -4.58 -9.32
C SER A 138 -12.44 -4.16 -10.76
N GLY A 139 -11.48 -4.33 -11.67
CA GLY A 139 -11.55 -3.84 -13.05
C GLY A 139 -11.31 -2.33 -13.18
N LEU A 140 -10.88 -1.65 -12.11
CA LEU A 140 -10.50 -0.25 -12.15
C LEU A 140 -9.29 -0.03 -13.08
N LYS A 141 -9.33 1.05 -13.87
CA LYS A 141 -8.27 1.45 -14.78
C LYS A 141 -7.83 2.87 -14.43
N PRO A 142 -6.62 3.06 -13.88
CA PRO A 142 -6.14 4.39 -13.51
C PRO A 142 -5.74 5.19 -14.76
N ASP A 143 -6.19 6.45 -14.84
CA ASP A 143 -5.91 7.32 -15.97
C ASP A 143 -4.61 8.12 -15.82
N ALA A 144 -4.18 8.38 -14.59
CA ALA A 144 -2.95 9.11 -14.27
C ALA A 144 -2.44 8.77 -12.86
N VAL A 145 -1.15 9.00 -12.62
CA VAL A 145 -0.51 8.85 -11.32
C VAL A 145 0.28 10.11 -10.96
N THR A 146 0.10 10.57 -9.72
CA THR A 146 0.94 11.59 -9.11
C THR A 146 1.91 10.93 -8.13
N LEU A 147 3.21 11.05 -8.37
CA LEU A 147 4.26 10.65 -7.42
C LEU A 147 4.67 11.85 -6.56
N VAL A 148 4.51 11.73 -5.25
CA VAL A 148 4.89 12.80 -4.30
C VAL A 148 6.35 12.64 -3.87
N ALA A 149 7.10 13.74 -3.91
CA ALA A 149 8.49 13.81 -3.43
C ALA A 149 8.74 15.08 -2.62
N THR A 150 9.83 15.10 -1.84
CA THR A 150 10.32 16.29 -1.14
C THR A 150 11.83 16.36 -1.26
N VAL A 151 12.38 17.57 -1.31
CA VAL A 151 13.85 17.80 -1.33
C VAL A 151 14.52 17.13 -0.13
N ARG A 152 13.92 17.24 1.06
CA ARG A 152 14.46 16.61 2.28
C ARG A 152 14.49 15.08 2.21
N ALA A 153 13.44 14.43 1.70
CA ALA A 153 13.45 12.98 1.53
C ALA A 153 14.50 12.54 0.50
N LEU A 154 14.65 13.28 -0.60
CA LEU A 154 15.67 13.01 -1.60
C LEU A 154 17.09 13.19 -1.04
N LYS A 155 17.33 14.23 -0.22
CA LYS A 155 18.59 14.36 0.53
C LYS A 155 18.88 13.14 1.41
N MET A 156 17.88 12.60 2.11
CA MET A 156 18.04 11.35 2.87
C MET A 156 18.39 10.17 1.95
N HIS A 157 17.76 10.08 0.78
CA HIS A 157 18.10 9.05 -0.19
C HIS A 157 19.50 9.22 -0.80
N GLY A 158 20.03 10.45 -0.85
CA GLY A 158 21.41 10.79 -1.20
C GLY A 158 22.41 10.71 -0.04
N GLY A 159 22.01 10.19 1.13
CA GLY A 159 22.92 9.91 2.24
C GLY A 159 23.01 10.98 3.34
N VAL A 160 22.17 12.03 3.30
CA VAL A 160 22.14 13.04 4.36
C VAL A 160 21.38 12.51 5.59
N GLY A 161 21.99 12.65 6.77
CA GLY A 161 21.36 12.28 8.04
C GLY A 161 20.13 13.13 8.35
N LYS A 162 19.18 12.56 9.10
CA LYS A 162 17.88 13.20 9.43
C LYS A 162 18.05 14.59 10.08
N ASP A 163 19.10 14.78 10.86
CA ASP A 163 19.36 16.00 11.63
C ASP A 163 20.03 17.12 10.80
N ASP A 164 20.52 16.82 9.59
CA ASP A 164 21.25 17.75 8.73
C ASP A 164 20.45 18.25 7.51
N LEU A 165 19.16 17.93 7.43
CA LEU A 165 18.32 18.18 6.25
C LEU A 165 17.99 19.65 5.97
N GLY A 166 18.29 20.56 6.91
CA GLY A 166 17.98 22.00 6.78
C GLY A 166 18.98 22.79 5.94
N LYS A 167 20.15 22.22 5.62
CA LYS A 167 21.16 22.87 4.78
C LYS A 167 20.93 22.53 3.31
N GLU A 168 21.18 23.49 2.42
CA GLU A 168 21.18 23.24 0.98
C GLU A 168 22.21 22.16 0.63
N ASN A 169 21.80 21.16 -0.16
CA ASN A 169 22.70 20.15 -0.72
C ASN A 169 22.14 19.60 -2.04
N VAL A 170 22.36 20.34 -3.13
CA VAL A 170 21.91 19.99 -4.48
C VAL A 170 22.48 18.64 -4.96
N GLN A 171 23.72 18.31 -4.59
CA GLN A 171 24.34 17.04 -4.96
C GLN A 171 23.60 15.86 -4.30
N ALA A 172 23.33 15.93 -3.00
CA ALA A 172 22.58 14.87 -2.31
C ALA A 172 21.14 14.74 -2.84
N VAL A 173 20.49 15.84 -3.22
CA VAL A 173 19.19 15.77 -3.91
C VAL A 173 19.32 15.00 -5.23
N THR A 174 20.32 15.33 -6.04
CA THR A 174 20.58 14.70 -7.33
C THR A 174 20.85 13.21 -7.18
N ASP A 175 21.70 12.82 -6.23
CA ASP A 175 22.02 11.41 -5.94
C ASP A 175 20.77 10.66 -5.42
N GLY A 176 19.98 11.31 -4.56
CA GLY A 176 18.73 10.77 -4.04
C GLY A 176 17.63 10.61 -5.08
N CYS A 177 17.66 11.38 -6.17
CA CYS A 177 16.70 11.26 -7.27
C CYS A 177 16.77 9.90 -7.97
N ALA A 178 17.82 9.09 -7.76
CA ALA A 178 17.82 7.70 -8.20
C ALA A 178 16.62 6.91 -7.64
N ASN A 179 16.19 7.20 -6.41
CA ASN A 179 14.99 6.59 -5.81
C ASN A 179 13.72 6.99 -6.59
N LEU A 180 13.54 8.29 -6.83
CA LEU A 180 12.39 8.84 -7.56
C LEU A 180 12.37 8.33 -9.02
N ALA A 181 13.52 8.27 -9.67
CA ALA A 181 13.68 7.75 -11.03
C ALA A 181 13.15 6.31 -11.14
N ARG A 182 13.54 5.43 -10.21
CA ARG A 182 13.04 4.05 -10.19
C ARG A 182 11.52 4.00 -9.97
N HIS A 183 10.97 4.83 -9.09
CA HIS A 183 9.51 4.88 -8.92
C HIS A 183 8.78 5.36 -10.19
N ILE A 184 9.33 6.35 -10.90
CA ILE A 184 8.80 6.80 -12.19
C ILE A 184 8.81 5.67 -13.22
N GLU A 185 9.93 4.97 -13.37
CA GLU A 185 10.08 3.84 -14.29
C GLU A 185 9.09 2.71 -13.96
N ASN A 186 8.98 2.35 -12.68
CA ASN A 186 8.06 1.33 -12.19
C ASN A 186 6.60 1.68 -12.46
N VAL A 187 6.18 2.93 -12.28
CA VAL A 187 4.78 3.31 -12.58
C VAL A 187 4.54 3.32 -14.09
N LYS A 188 5.50 3.81 -14.88
CA LYS A 188 5.41 3.79 -16.35
C LYS A 188 5.31 2.37 -16.91
N SER A 189 5.91 1.36 -16.26
CA SER A 189 5.83 -0.03 -16.73
C SER A 189 4.40 -0.62 -16.68
N PHE A 190 3.51 -0.06 -15.86
CA PHE A 190 2.08 -0.40 -15.86
C PHE A 190 1.28 0.29 -16.98
N GLY A 191 1.91 1.13 -17.79
CA GLY A 191 1.25 1.83 -18.90
C GLY A 191 0.40 3.04 -18.48
N VAL A 192 0.66 3.63 -17.30
CA VAL A 192 -0.09 4.79 -16.79
C VAL A 192 0.80 6.05 -16.84
N PRO A 193 0.29 7.22 -17.31
CA PRO A 193 1.06 8.46 -17.33
C PRO A 193 1.34 8.97 -15.91
N VAL A 194 2.49 9.61 -15.73
CA VAL A 194 3.03 10.00 -14.42
C VAL A 194 3.39 11.48 -14.41
N VAL A 195 2.99 12.17 -13.35
CA VAL A 195 3.46 13.50 -12.96
C VAL A 195 4.09 13.43 -11.57
N VAL A 196 5.09 14.25 -11.29
CA VAL A 196 5.69 14.37 -9.95
C VAL A 196 5.17 15.64 -9.28
N ALA A 197 4.72 15.51 -8.03
CA ALA A 197 4.42 16.65 -7.15
C ALA A 197 5.56 16.81 -6.14
N ILE A 198 6.20 17.97 -6.11
CA ILE A 198 7.27 18.29 -5.17
C ILE A 198 6.68 19.16 -4.06
N ASN A 199 6.40 18.55 -2.90
CA ASN A 199 5.89 19.31 -1.76
C ASN A 199 7.00 20.22 -1.21
N ARG A 200 6.79 21.54 -1.33
CA ARG A 200 7.79 22.54 -0.97
C ARG A 200 7.83 22.77 0.54
N PHE A 201 9.02 22.75 1.12
CA PHE A 201 9.27 23.16 2.50
C PHE A 201 9.99 24.52 2.56
N SER A 202 9.88 25.19 3.70
CA SER A 202 10.48 26.52 3.92
C SER A 202 12.01 26.56 3.79
N ALA A 203 12.68 25.43 4.03
CA ALA A 203 14.14 25.32 3.93
C ALA A 203 14.63 24.87 2.55
N ASP A 204 13.72 24.51 1.64
CA ASP A 204 14.09 24.04 0.31
C ASP A 204 14.50 25.23 -0.57
N THR A 205 15.64 25.11 -1.25
CA THR A 205 16.11 26.18 -2.15
C THR A 205 15.65 25.96 -3.58
N ASP A 206 15.55 27.04 -4.37
CA ASP A 206 15.17 26.92 -5.78
C ASP A 206 16.16 26.06 -6.58
N ALA A 207 17.43 26.01 -6.17
CA ALA A 207 18.46 25.17 -6.77
C ALA A 207 18.20 23.67 -6.50
N GLU A 208 17.83 23.31 -5.27
CA GLU A 208 17.44 21.94 -4.93
C GLU A 208 16.16 21.53 -5.67
N MET A 209 15.14 22.39 -5.69
CA MET A 209 13.90 22.14 -6.43
C MET A 209 14.17 21.97 -7.93
N LYS A 210 15.06 22.78 -8.51
CA LYS A 210 15.47 22.66 -9.91
C LYS A 210 16.15 21.31 -10.20
N ALA A 211 16.99 20.79 -9.30
CA ALA A 211 17.64 19.49 -9.50
C ALA A 211 16.62 18.34 -9.60
N VAL A 212 15.54 18.38 -8.82
CA VAL A 212 14.44 17.42 -8.93
C VAL A 212 13.74 17.54 -10.28
N ARG A 213 13.39 18.77 -10.70
CA ARG A 213 12.73 19.03 -11.99
C ARG A 213 13.59 18.61 -13.18
N ASP A 214 14.88 18.93 -13.17
CA ASP A 214 15.82 18.54 -14.22
C ASP A 214 15.93 17.01 -14.33
N THR A 215 15.88 16.30 -13.20
CA THR A 215 15.93 14.82 -13.20
C THR A 215 14.65 14.22 -13.77
N CYS A 216 13.49 14.72 -13.37
CA CYS A 216 12.20 14.25 -13.90
C CYS A 216 12.07 14.53 -15.41
N SER A 217 12.55 15.71 -15.86
CA SER A 217 12.54 16.10 -17.27
C SER A 217 13.36 15.16 -18.16
N LYS A 218 14.52 14.68 -17.68
CA LYS A 218 15.32 13.65 -18.38
C LYS A 218 14.58 12.32 -18.56
N LEU A 219 13.63 12.03 -17.69
CA LEU A 219 12.76 10.84 -17.76
C LEU A 219 11.46 11.11 -18.53
N GLY A 220 11.30 12.29 -19.12
CA GLY A 220 10.07 12.70 -19.79
C GLY A 220 8.87 12.76 -18.84
N VAL A 221 9.07 13.27 -17.61
CA VAL A 221 8.03 13.49 -16.61
C VAL A 221 8.11 14.92 -16.12
N LYS A 222 6.97 15.60 -16.07
CA LYS A 222 6.90 16.93 -15.47
C LYS A 222 6.89 16.81 -13.94
N ALA A 223 7.66 17.67 -13.28
CA ALA A 223 7.64 17.81 -11.83
C ALA A 223 7.18 19.22 -11.46
N ILE A 224 6.14 19.29 -10.64
CA ILE A 224 5.40 20.49 -10.31
C ILE A 224 5.52 20.76 -8.82
N ASP A 225 5.81 22.00 -8.47
CA ASP A 225 5.90 22.42 -7.08
C ASP A 225 4.49 22.47 -6.47
N ALA A 226 4.35 21.94 -5.27
CA ALA A 226 3.08 21.88 -4.55
C ALA A 226 3.21 22.60 -3.21
N THR A 227 2.37 23.61 -2.98
CA THR A 227 2.34 24.43 -1.75
C THR A 227 1.02 24.34 -1.00
N HIS A 228 0.18 23.36 -1.31
CA HIS A 228 -1.17 23.21 -0.73
C HIS A 228 -1.23 23.12 0.80
N TRP A 229 -0.14 22.73 1.46
CA TRP A 229 -0.06 22.79 2.92
C TRP A 229 -0.15 24.22 3.46
N ALA A 230 0.44 25.20 2.75
CA ALA A 230 0.41 26.62 3.10
C ALA A 230 -0.75 27.36 2.40
N ASP A 231 -0.99 27.05 1.12
CA ASP A 231 -1.84 27.85 0.23
C ASP A 231 -3.16 27.18 -0.15
N GLY A 232 -3.50 26.02 0.46
CA GLY A 232 -4.73 25.29 0.14
C GLY A 232 -4.78 24.80 -1.31
N GLY A 233 -5.97 24.67 -1.89
CA GLY A 233 -6.17 24.21 -3.27
C GLY A 233 -5.39 25.02 -4.30
N ALA A 234 -5.25 26.33 -4.09
CA ALA A 234 -4.50 27.23 -4.97
C ALA A 234 -3.03 26.80 -5.15
N GLY A 235 -2.43 26.21 -4.11
CA GLY A 235 -1.06 25.69 -4.13
C GLY A 235 -0.84 24.43 -4.97
N THR A 236 -1.88 23.93 -5.65
CA THR A 236 -1.84 22.73 -6.51
C THR A 236 -2.56 22.90 -7.85
N GLU A 237 -2.94 24.12 -8.24
CA GLU A 237 -3.66 24.35 -9.50
C GLU A 237 -2.87 23.89 -10.74
N GLU A 238 -1.56 24.17 -10.79
CA GLU A 238 -0.71 23.70 -11.90
C GLU A 238 -0.66 22.17 -11.97
N LEU A 239 -0.59 21.51 -10.81
CA LEU A 239 -0.60 20.05 -10.73
C LEU A 239 -1.93 19.49 -11.21
N ALA A 240 -3.05 20.07 -10.80
CA ALA A 240 -4.38 19.65 -11.23
C ALA A 240 -4.56 19.82 -12.75
N GLN A 241 -4.11 20.95 -13.31
CA GLN A 241 -4.15 21.21 -14.76
C GLN A 241 -3.31 20.19 -15.54
N GLU A 242 -2.11 19.86 -15.05
CA GLU A 242 -1.27 18.84 -15.69
C GLU A 242 -1.92 17.47 -15.64
N VAL A 243 -2.47 17.06 -14.50
CA VAL A 243 -3.18 15.78 -14.36
C VAL A 243 -4.34 15.69 -15.35
N VAL A 244 -5.17 16.74 -15.45
CA VAL A 244 -6.26 16.81 -16.43
C VAL A 244 -5.72 16.69 -17.86
N ALA A 245 -4.68 17.44 -18.21
CA ALA A 245 -4.08 17.39 -19.55
C ALA A 245 -3.51 15.99 -19.89
N MET A 246 -2.89 15.30 -18.93
CA MET A 246 -2.41 13.92 -19.13
C MET A 246 -3.56 12.95 -19.38
N ILE A 247 -4.67 13.10 -18.64
CA ILE A 247 -5.86 12.25 -18.79
C ILE A 247 -6.53 12.50 -20.15
N GLU A 248 -6.74 13.76 -20.52
CA GLU A 248 -7.37 14.14 -21.80
C GLU A 248 -6.56 13.70 -23.02
N LYS A 249 -5.23 13.58 -22.89
CA LYS A 249 -4.37 13.04 -23.95
C LYS A 249 -4.70 11.58 -24.27
N GLY A 250 -5.22 10.82 -23.30
CA GLY A 250 -5.71 9.45 -23.52
C GLY A 250 -4.62 8.40 -23.73
N ASP A 251 -3.39 8.65 -23.27
CA ASP A 251 -2.25 7.74 -23.42
C ASP A 251 -2.26 6.56 -22.42
N ALA A 252 -3.13 6.59 -21.41
CA ALA A 252 -3.20 5.54 -20.39
C ALA A 252 -3.62 4.19 -21.01
N ASN A 253 -2.76 3.18 -20.86
CA ASN A 253 -2.99 1.80 -21.27
C ASN A 253 -2.63 0.86 -20.12
N PHE A 254 -3.35 1.02 -19.01
CA PHE A 254 -3.13 0.25 -17.79
C PHE A 254 -3.16 -1.26 -18.03
N GLN A 255 -2.11 -1.95 -17.59
CA GLN A 255 -2.04 -3.42 -17.54
C GLN A 255 -1.36 -3.88 -16.24
N PRO A 256 -1.85 -4.94 -15.58
CA PRO A 256 -1.15 -5.56 -14.46
C PRO A 256 0.25 -6.06 -14.86
N SER A 257 1.18 -6.14 -13.91
CA SER A 257 2.60 -6.40 -14.21
C SER A 257 2.89 -7.84 -14.65
N TYR A 258 2.08 -8.79 -14.18
CA TYR A 258 2.19 -10.22 -14.51
C TYR A 258 0.83 -10.87 -14.80
N ALA A 259 0.85 -11.96 -15.56
CA ALA A 259 -0.34 -12.78 -15.86
C ALA A 259 -0.79 -13.63 -14.67
N ASP A 260 -2.09 -13.92 -14.60
CA ASP A 260 -2.67 -14.75 -13.51
C ASP A 260 -2.11 -16.17 -13.48
N ASP A 261 -1.80 -16.74 -14.65
CA ASP A 261 -1.30 -18.12 -14.79
C ASP A 261 0.22 -18.24 -14.52
N LEU A 262 0.91 -17.14 -14.21
CA LEU A 262 2.31 -17.18 -13.82
C LEU A 262 2.44 -17.93 -12.47
N PRO A 263 3.37 -18.90 -12.32
CA PRO A 263 3.58 -19.59 -11.04
C PRO A 263 3.85 -18.62 -9.90
N LEU A 264 3.44 -18.98 -8.67
CA LEU A 264 3.49 -18.05 -7.53
C LEU A 264 4.89 -17.52 -7.26
N LEU A 265 5.93 -18.36 -7.32
CA LEU A 265 7.32 -17.92 -7.13
C LEU A 265 7.81 -17.05 -8.30
N ASP A 266 7.30 -17.27 -9.50
CA ASP A 266 7.67 -16.45 -10.67
C ASP A 266 6.99 -15.08 -10.61
N LYS A 267 5.78 -14.96 -10.04
CA LYS A 267 5.16 -13.68 -9.70
C LYS A 267 6.01 -12.90 -8.69
N VAL A 268 6.48 -13.56 -7.63
CA VAL A 268 7.39 -12.95 -6.64
C VAL A 268 8.70 -12.50 -7.29
N LYS A 269 9.31 -13.35 -8.12
CA LYS A 269 10.54 -13.03 -8.85
C LYS A 269 10.34 -11.87 -9.83
N HIS A 270 9.20 -11.81 -10.52
CA HIS A 270 8.84 -10.71 -11.41
C HIS A 270 8.83 -9.39 -10.65
N ILE A 271 8.14 -9.31 -9.50
CA ILE A 271 8.12 -8.08 -8.70
C ILE A 271 9.54 -7.75 -8.20
N ALA A 272 10.26 -8.74 -7.67
CA ALA A 272 11.60 -8.53 -7.13
C ALA A 272 12.58 -7.95 -8.17
N THR A 273 12.58 -8.52 -9.38
CA THR A 273 13.54 -8.15 -10.42
C THR A 273 13.14 -6.87 -11.16
N ASN A 274 11.85 -6.69 -11.48
CA ASN A 274 11.39 -5.57 -12.31
C ASN A 274 11.03 -4.32 -11.52
N TYR A 275 10.65 -4.44 -10.23
CA TYR A 275 10.25 -3.28 -9.40
C TYR A 275 11.29 -2.95 -8.34
N TYR A 276 11.84 -3.95 -7.69
CA TYR A 276 12.85 -3.75 -6.64
C TYR A 276 14.28 -3.74 -7.19
N HIS A 277 14.47 -4.18 -8.44
CA HIS A 277 15.78 -4.42 -9.05
C HIS A 277 16.68 -5.28 -8.15
N ALA A 278 16.08 -6.32 -7.55
CA ALA A 278 16.81 -7.42 -6.95
C ALA A 278 17.39 -8.30 -8.07
N ASP A 279 18.54 -8.92 -7.83
CA ASP A 279 19.17 -9.84 -8.77
C ASP A 279 18.40 -11.17 -8.86
N ASP A 280 17.87 -11.65 -7.72
CA ASP A 280 17.03 -12.83 -7.64
C ASP A 280 16.20 -12.85 -6.34
N ILE A 281 15.44 -13.93 -6.14
CA ILE A 281 14.79 -14.29 -4.90
C ILE A 281 15.50 -15.48 -4.24
N SER A 282 15.52 -15.53 -2.91
CA SER A 282 15.96 -16.73 -2.17
C SER A 282 14.80 -17.34 -1.41
N VAL A 283 14.59 -18.66 -1.58
CA VAL A 283 13.43 -19.38 -1.01
C VAL A 283 13.90 -20.72 -0.47
N ASP A 284 13.62 -20.98 0.81
CA ASP A 284 13.97 -22.25 1.45
C ASP A 284 13.05 -23.41 0.99
N GLN A 285 13.47 -24.65 1.26
CA GLN A 285 12.72 -25.83 0.82
C GLN A 285 11.34 -25.94 1.47
N LYS A 286 11.21 -25.50 2.73
CA LYS A 286 9.94 -25.48 3.46
C LYS A 286 8.93 -24.60 2.75
N THR A 287 9.32 -23.38 2.39
CA THR A 287 8.46 -22.40 1.74
C THR A 287 8.14 -22.80 0.31
N ARG A 288 9.10 -23.38 -0.43
CA ARG A 288 8.83 -23.98 -1.75
C ARG A 288 7.75 -25.06 -1.70
N THR A 289 7.82 -25.93 -0.68
CA THR A 289 6.81 -26.98 -0.48
C THR A 289 5.45 -26.37 -0.17
N GLN A 290 5.40 -25.36 0.70
CA GLN A 290 4.16 -24.65 1.04
C GLN A 290 3.53 -23.96 -0.19
N VAL A 291 4.35 -23.34 -1.05
CA VAL A 291 3.88 -22.73 -2.29
C VAL A 291 3.30 -23.78 -3.24
N ALA A 292 3.98 -24.91 -3.42
CA ALA A 292 3.49 -26.01 -4.25
C ALA A 292 2.16 -26.60 -3.71
N GLU A 293 2.01 -26.69 -2.38
CA GLU A 293 0.76 -27.09 -1.74
C GLU A 293 -0.37 -26.08 -2.03
N LEU A 294 -0.09 -24.76 -1.96
CA LEU A 294 -1.06 -23.71 -2.31
C LEU A 294 -1.50 -23.79 -3.78
N GLU A 295 -0.56 -24.02 -4.69
CA GLU A 295 -0.84 -24.20 -6.12
C GLU A 295 -1.71 -25.45 -6.36
N ALA A 296 -1.37 -26.57 -5.71
CA ALA A 296 -2.14 -27.82 -5.80
C ALA A 296 -3.56 -27.70 -5.22
N MET A 297 -3.76 -26.82 -4.22
CA MET A 297 -5.07 -26.48 -3.67
C MET A 297 -5.87 -25.51 -4.56
N GLY A 298 -5.32 -25.06 -5.69
CA GLY A 298 -6.00 -24.19 -6.64
C GLY A 298 -5.78 -22.69 -6.40
N TYR A 299 -4.90 -22.31 -5.47
CA TYR A 299 -4.59 -20.90 -5.18
C TYR A 299 -3.48 -20.31 -6.05
N GLY A 300 -2.95 -21.07 -7.02
CA GLY A 300 -1.82 -20.64 -7.86
C GLY A 300 -2.11 -19.42 -8.74
N LYS A 301 -3.40 -19.17 -9.06
CA LYS A 301 -3.82 -18.02 -9.86
C LYS A 301 -3.93 -16.71 -9.08
N LEU A 302 -3.87 -16.76 -7.74
CA LEU A 302 -3.97 -15.55 -6.93
C LEU A 302 -2.77 -14.61 -7.17
N PRO A 303 -2.97 -13.28 -7.08
CA PRO A 303 -1.86 -12.32 -7.03
C PRO A 303 -1.06 -12.47 -5.73
N VAL A 304 0.15 -11.92 -5.73
CA VAL A 304 1.04 -11.94 -4.56
C VAL A 304 1.10 -10.57 -3.90
N CYS A 305 1.24 -10.54 -2.58
CA CYS A 305 1.34 -9.34 -1.76
C CYS A 305 2.67 -9.37 -1.01
N ILE A 306 3.69 -8.66 -1.51
CA ILE A 306 5.01 -8.66 -0.90
C ILE A 306 5.00 -7.85 0.40
N ALA A 307 5.35 -8.49 1.51
CA ALA A 307 5.52 -7.86 2.81
C ALA A 307 7.03 -7.68 3.10
N LYS A 308 7.54 -6.48 2.83
CA LYS A 308 8.90 -6.03 3.14
C LYS A 308 8.88 -4.66 3.83
N THR A 309 10.06 -4.15 4.20
CA THR A 309 10.18 -2.76 4.66
C THR A 309 9.77 -1.77 3.56
N GLN A 310 9.14 -0.69 3.99
CA GLN A 310 8.77 0.46 3.16
C GLN A 310 9.91 1.46 2.95
N TYR A 311 11.04 1.27 3.64
CA TYR A 311 12.12 2.25 3.70
C TYR A 311 13.21 2.05 2.63
N SER A 312 13.12 0.96 1.86
CA SER A 312 14.05 0.59 0.79
C SER A 312 13.34 -0.29 -0.25
N PHE A 313 13.85 -0.29 -1.48
CA PHE A 313 13.51 -1.31 -2.47
C PHE A 313 13.99 -2.71 -2.05
N SER A 314 15.04 -2.82 -1.23
CA SER A 314 15.50 -4.10 -0.68
C SER A 314 14.80 -4.45 0.65
N VAL A 315 15.26 -5.51 1.33
CA VAL A 315 14.82 -5.84 2.70
C VAL A 315 15.60 -5.10 3.79
N ASP A 316 16.69 -4.40 3.44
CA ASP A 316 17.45 -3.59 4.39
C ASP A 316 16.87 -2.16 4.42
N PRO A 317 16.24 -1.72 5.53
CA PRO A 317 15.67 -0.37 5.63
C PRO A 317 16.70 0.75 5.51
N ASN A 318 17.99 0.47 5.68
CA ASN A 318 19.07 1.44 5.57
C ASN A 318 19.64 1.58 4.15
N ALA A 319 19.34 0.66 3.24
CA ALA A 319 19.76 0.72 1.85
C ALA A 319 18.94 1.77 1.08
N LYS A 320 19.31 3.05 1.20
CA LYS A 320 18.63 4.19 0.58
C LYS A 320 18.95 4.32 -0.93
N GLY A 321 18.39 5.36 -1.56
CA GLY A 321 18.45 5.54 -3.02
C GLY A 321 17.72 4.43 -3.78
N ALA A 322 18.44 3.84 -4.75
CA ALA A 322 17.95 2.81 -5.66
C ALA A 322 18.93 1.61 -5.65
N PRO A 323 18.97 0.81 -4.56
CA PRO A 323 19.96 -0.25 -4.41
C PRO A 323 19.87 -1.31 -5.51
N THR A 324 21.00 -1.93 -5.85
CA THR A 324 21.17 -3.03 -6.81
C THR A 324 22.03 -4.12 -6.19
N GLY A 325 22.12 -5.31 -6.80
CA GLY A 325 22.97 -6.38 -6.27
C GLY A 325 22.41 -7.06 -5.02
N HIS A 326 21.12 -6.86 -4.72
CA HIS A 326 20.46 -7.43 -3.56
C HIS A 326 19.57 -8.61 -3.96
N VAL A 327 19.32 -9.51 -3.01
CA VAL A 327 18.44 -10.68 -3.20
C VAL A 327 17.25 -10.52 -2.27
N LEU A 328 16.04 -10.79 -2.76
CA LEU A 328 14.82 -10.74 -1.95
C LEU A 328 14.59 -12.10 -1.26
N PRO A 329 14.82 -12.25 0.06
CA PRO A 329 14.49 -13.48 0.76
C PRO A 329 12.98 -13.65 0.90
N VAL A 330 12.48 -14.86 0.68
CA VAL A 330 11.11 -15.28 0.96
C VAL A 330 11.15 -16.19 2.17
N ARG A 331 10.67 -15.69 3.31
CA ARG A 331 10.78 -16.36 4.62
C ARG A 331 9.54 -17.17 4.98
N GLU A 332 8.38 -16.71 4.52
CA GLU A 332 7.08 -17.32 4.81
C GLU A 332 6.07 -16.90 3.73
N VAL A 333 5.12 -17.77 3.43
CA VAL A 333 3.91 -17.39 2.66
C VAL A 333 2.66 -17.62 3.50
N ARG A 334 1.69 -16.72 3.41
CA ARG A 334 0.39 -16.83 4.07
C ARG A 334 -0.72 -16.67 3.05
N LEU A 335 -1.75 -17.49 3.17
CA LEU A 335 -2.93 -17.43 2.31
C LEU A 335 -3.96 -16.47 2.90
N SER A 336 -4.34 -15.44 2.15
CA SER A 336 -5.52 -14.63 2.42
C SER A 336 -6.58 -14.95 1.38
N ALA A 337 -7.23 -16.12 1.55
CA ALA A 337 -8.13 -16.71 0.55
C ALA A 337 -9.40 -15.87 0.31
N GLY A 338 -9.93 -15.21 1.34
CA GLY A 338 -11.08 -14.34 1.18
C GLY A 338 -10.72 -13.02 0.51
N ALA A 339 -9.57 -12.44 0.88
CA ALA A 339 -9.06 -11.24 0.21
C ALA A 339 -8.58 -11.54 -1.22
N GLY A 340 -8.19 -12.78 -1.50
CA GLY A 340 -7.82 -13.27 -2.82
C GLY A 340 -6.37 -12.92 -3.19
N PHE A 341 -5.41 -13.10 -2.27
CA PHE A 341 -3.97 -12.97 -2.56
C PHE A 341 -3.12 -13.84 -1.63
N ILE A 342 -1.87 -14.06 -2.03
CA ILE A 342 -0.83 -14.73 -1.21
C ILE A 342 0.09 -13.67 -0.61
N VAL A 343 0.14 -13.57 0.71
CA VAL A 343 1.10 -12.72 1.41
C VAL A 343 2.47 -13.39 1.41
N VAL A 344 3.49 -12.67 0.98
CA VAL A 344 4.86 -13.17 0.85
C VAL A 344 5.75 -12.36 1.79
N VAL A 345 6.14 -12.96 2.91
CA VAL A 345 6.89 -12.29 3.96
C VAL A 345 8.38 -12.35 3.66
N CYS A 346 8.98 -11.19 3.42
CA CYS A 346 10.40 -11.06 3.07
C CYS A 346 11.25 -10.45 4.19
N GLY A 347 10.65 -9.66 5.07
CA GLY A 347 11.32 -9.02 6.21
C GLY A 347 10.60 -9.26 7.53
N ASP A 348 11.03 -8.56 8.58
CA ASP A 348 10.31 -8.56 9.84
C ASP A 348 9.07 -7.67 9.72
N ILE A 349 7.90 -8.25 10.02
CA ILE A 349 6.61 -7.58 9.91
C ILE A 349 6.00 -7.46 11.29
N MET A 350 5.70 -6.23 11.70
CA MET A 350 5.03 -5.93 12.97
C MET A 350 3.52 -5.83 12.75
N THR A 351 2.79 -6.87 13.13
CA THR A 351 1.31 -6.91 13.05
C THR A 351 0.62 -6.43 14.33
N MET A 352 1.39 -6.25 15.41
CA MET A 352 0.93 -5.67 16.67
C MET A 352 1.98 -4.67 17.18
N PRO A 353 1.82 -3.36 16.90
CA PRO A 353 2.76 -2.35 17.38
C PRO A 353 2.65 -2.17 18.91
N GLY A 354 3.80 -2.02 19.56
CA GLY A 354 3.87 -1.69 20.99
C GLY A 354 3.73 -0.18 21.25
N LEU A 355 3.40 0.18 22.50
CA LEU A 355 3.45 1.58 22.94
C LEU A 355 4.90 2.05 23.16
N PRO A 356 5.22 3.33 22.91
CA PRO A 356 6.52 3.89 23.24
C PRO A 356 6.68 4.04 24.77
N ARG A 357 7.92 4.33 25.21
CA ARG A 357 8.22 4.58 26.64
C ARG A 357 7.34 5.66 27.27
N GLU A 358 7.05 6.72 26.53
CA GLU A 358 6.11 7.78 26.92
C GLU A 358 4.96 7.81 25.91
N PRO A 359 3.85 7.10 26.17
CA PRO A 359 2.71 7.10 25.27
C PRO A 359 1.99 8.46 25.27
N ALA A 360 1.49 8.87 24.12
CA ALA A 360 0.66 10.08 23.99
C ALA A 360 -0.56 10.07 24.93
N ALA A 361 -1.06 8.87 25.27
CA ALA A 361 -2.13 8.65 26.25
C ALA A 361 -1.89 9.36 27.60
N ASN A 362 -0.62 9.57 28.01
CA ASN A 362 -0.29 10.29 29.24
C ASN A 362 -0.63 11.80 29.17
N ARG A 363 -0.81 12.35 27.97
CA ARG A 363 -1.05 13.78 27.73
C ARG A 363 -2.46 14.07 27.20
N ILE A 364 -3.16 13.04 26.71
CA ILE A 364 -4.54 13.15 26.23
C ILE A 364 -5.46 13.46 27.41
N ARG A 365 -6.17 14.58 27.33
CA ARG A 365 -7.12 15.00 28.36
C ARG A 365 -8.22 15.88 27.80
N MET A 366 -9.25 16.08 28.61
CA MET A 366 -10.28 17.10 28.39
C MET A 366 -9.91 18.34 29.21
N ASN A 367 -9.92 19.52 28.58
CA ASN A 367 -9.77 20.77 29.32
C ASN A 367 -11.08 21.23 29.96
N ALA A 368 -11.03 22.34 30.72
CA ALA A 368 -12.19 22.85 31.47
C ALA A 368 -13.37 23.27 30.57
N GLN A 369 -13.11 23.51 29.28
CA GLN A 369 -14.11 23.91 28.30
C GLN A 369 -14.70 22.70 27.55
N GLY A 370 -14.29 21.48 27.88
CA GLY A 370 -14.77 20.30 27.18
C GLY A 370 -14.04 20.01 25.86
N ALA A 371 -12.87 20.62 25.61
CA ALA A 371 -12.09 20.35 24.41
C ALA A 371 -11.01 19.29 24.67
N VAL A 372 -10.72 18.47 23.66
CA VAL A 372 -9.67 17.43 23.70
C VAL A 372 -8.31 18.10 23.46
N GLU A 373 -7.36 17.84 24.36
CA GLU A 373 -5.96 18.28 24.26
C GLU A 373 -5.03 17.06 24.16
N GLY A 374 -3.94 17.19 23.39
CA GLY A 374 -2.87 16.18 23.32
C GLY A 374 -3.13 15.00 22.36
N LEU A 375 -4.17 15.06 21.52
CA LEU A 375 -4.49 14.03 20.54
C LEU A 375 -3.73 14.19 19.20
N PHE A 376 -3.36 15.42 18.84
CA PHE A 376 -2.61 15.78 17.62
C PHE A 376 -1.51 16.79 17.92
#